data_AF-A0A7V8FIK0-F1
#
_entry.id   AF-A0A7V8FIK0-F1
#
_cell.length_a   1.000
_cell.length_b   1.000
_cell.length_c   1.000
_cell.angle_alpha   90.00
_cell.angle_beta   90.00
_cell.angle_gamma   90.00
#
_symmetry.space_group_name_H-M   'P 1'
#
loop_
_entity.id
_entity.type
_entity.pdbx_description
1 polymer ?
#
loop_
_entity_poly.entity_id
_entity_poly.type
_entity_poly.pdbx_seq_one_letter_code
_entity_poly.pdbx_strand_id
1 'polypeptide(L)'
;MDWWKEGLQVRVRIRPEGLVLAPVYAVACWGTRKLSLDQFYLPAGVRVAALLLCPPRLWPYLLLGEYAYFAHMRIPLLGKYGLTWVILSSVFLLPAVMLIVRLHRQLLARTTIVGVIAIAVCTAAVVSLLNIGISSLLWPPLREESFVTYVLRYALGDFIGILVIAPLALLWIRRDEERWTRKAISKTAIALALMLLIGLLVTPVLPAAAVPTG
;
A
#
# COMPACT_ATOMS: atom_id res chain seq x y z
N MET A 1 20.71 -20.08 -29.82
CA MET A 1 20.82 -18.75 -29.19
C MET A 1 19.91 -17.79 -29.93
N ASP A 2 18.63 -17.66 -29.54
CA ASP A 2 17.70 -16.69 -30.17
C ASP A 2 16.45 -16.37 -29.30
N TRP A 3 16.56 -16.43 -27.96
CA TRP A 3 15.45 -16.11 -27.04
C TRP A 3 15.13 -14.59 -26.96
N TRP A 4 16.00 -13.72 -27.46
CA TRP A 4 15.83 -12.25 -27.35
C TRP A 4 14.96 -11.62 -28.45
N LYS A 5 14.62 -12.36 -29.51
CA LYS A 5 13.89 -11.80 -30.68
C LYS A 5 12.38 -11.92 -30.58
N GLU A 6 11.86 -12.74 -29.67
CA GLU A 6 10.42 -12.76 -29.35
C GLU A 6 10.07 -11.64 -28.37
N GLY A 7 10.10 -10.43 -28.91
CA GLY A 7 8.99 -9.51 -28.69
C GLY A 7 8.68 -9.24 -27.23
N LEU A 8 9.61 -8.55 -26.58
CA LEU A 8 9.31 -7.48 -25.63
C LEU A 8 8.45 -6.37 -26.31
N GLN A 9 7.45 -6.75 -27.11
CA GLN A 9 6.38 -5.88 -27.55
C GLN A 9 5.44 -5.74 -26.36
N VAL A 10 5.91 -5.04 -25.33
CA VAL A 10 5.01 -4.33 -24.43
C VAL A 10 4.36 -3.26 -25.30
N ARG A 11 3.38 -3.67 -26.12
CA ARG A 11 2.44 -2.74 -26.75
C ARG A 11 1.64 -2.15 -25.58
N VAL A 12 2.22 -1.15 -24.94
CA VAL A 12 1.53 -0.21 -24.08
C VAL A 12 0.58 0.53 -25.03
N ARG A 13 -0.54 -0.12 -25.39
CA ARG A 13 -1.67 0.58 -25.96
C ARG A 13 -2.07 1.58 -24.90
N ILE A 14 -1.79 2.85 -25.16
CA ILE A 14 -2.21 3.98 -24.33
C ILE A 14 -3.73 3.98 -24.38
N ARG A 15 -4.33 3.30 -23.41
CA ARG A 15 -5.76 3.32 -23.21
C ARG A 15 -6.05 4.55 -22.34
N PRO A 16 -7.03 5.39 -22.69
CA PRO A 16 -7.40 6.56 -21.88
C PRO A 16 -7.72 6.16 -20.43
N GLU A 17 -8.25 4.95 -20.24
CA GLU A 17 -8.48 4.29 -18.95
C GLU A 17 -7.23 4.27 -18.05
N GLY A 18 -6.05 3.96 -18.61
CA GLY A 18 -4.79 3.90 -17.86
C GLY A 18 -4.22 5.27 -17.52
N LEU A 19 -4.50 6.28 -18.36
CA LEU A 19 -4.01 7.64 -18.15
C LEU A 19 -4.73 8.33 -16.98
N VAL A 20 -6.03 8.05 -16.79
CA VAL A 20 -6.81 8.52 -15.63
C VAL A 20 -6.48 7.71 -14.37
N LEU A 21 -6.11 6.44 -14.52
CA LEU A 21 -5.77 5.56 -13.39
C LEU A 21 -4.56 6.06 -12.60
N ALA A 22 -3.51 6.54 -13.28
CA ALA A 22 -2.29 7.01 -12.64
C ALA A 22 -2.51 8.19 -11.64
N PRO A 23 -3.17 9.31 -12.02
CA PRO A 23 -3.44 10.40 -11.08
C PRO A 23 -4.43 10.00 -9.98
N VAL A 24 -5.47 9.21 -10.29
CA VAL A 24 -6.42 8.71 -9.27
C VAL A 24 -5.69 7.87 -8.22
N TYR A 25 -4.82 6.97 -8.66
CA TYR A 25 -3.99 6.16 -7.78
C TYR A 25 -3.04 7.03 -6.93
N ALA A 26 -2.39 8.03 -7.54
CA ALA A 26 -1.51 8.94 -6.81
C ALA A 26 -2.26 9.75 -5.72
N VAL A 27 -3.47 10.23 -6.03
CA VAL A 27 -4.33 10.93 -5.06
C VAL A 27 -4.79 9.98 -3.94
N ALA A 28 -5.13 8.74 -4.26
CA ALA A 28 -5.50 7.73 -3.26
C ALA A 28 -4.33 7.44 -2.31
N CYS A 29 -3.12 7.26 -2.84
CA CYS A 29 -1.89 7.11 -2.03
C CYS A 29 -1.62 8.35 -1.17
N TRP A 30 -1.83 9.55 -1.70
CA TRP A 30 -1.65 10.80 -0.96
C TRP A 30 -2.65 10.97 0.18
N GLY A 31 -3.95 10.76 -0.08
CA GLY A 31 -4.99 10.82 0.95
C GLY A 31 -4.79 9.77 2.04
N THR A 32 -4.47 8.53 1.66
CA THR A 32 -4.19 7.48 2.63
C THR A 32 -2.90 7.71 3.43
N ARG A 33 -1.90 8.39 2.86
CA ARG A 33 -0.74 8.83 3.63
C ARG A 33 -1.12 9.87 4.70
N LYS A 34 -2.01 10.82 4.39
CA LYS A 34 -2.49 11.80 5.38
C LYS A 34 -3.28 11.16 6.52
N LEU A 35 -3.92 10.03 6.26
CA LEU A 35 -4.65 9.22 7.24
C LEU A 35 -3.76 8.17 7.95
N SER A 36 -2.51 8.00 7.52
CA SER A 36 -1.59 7.03 8.11
C SER A 36 -1.01 7.59 9.40
N LEU A 37 -1.25 6.88 10.51
CA LEU A 37 -0.58 7.11 11.79
C LEU A 37 0.74 6.33 11.82
N ASP A 38 1.63 6.63 12.77
CA ASP A 38 2.98 6.02 12.87
C ASP A 38 3.01 4.47 12.93
N GLN A 39 1.88 3.83 13.21
CA GLN A 39 1.75 2.37 13.24
C GLN A 39 0.85 1.81 12.12
N PHE A 40 0.23 2.66 11.31
CA PHE A 40 -0.74 2.22 10.32
C PHE A 40 -0.40 2.82 8.95
N TYR A 41 0.21 2.01 8.08
CA TYR A 41 0.69 2.45 6.79
C TYR A 41 -0.26 2.06 5.66
N LEU A 42 -1.32 2.86 5.49
CA LEU A 42 -2.36 2.60 4.48
C LEU A 42 -1.85 2.57 3.03
N PRO A 43 -0.84 3.37 2.60
CA PRO A 43 -0.38 3.33 1.21
C PRO A 43 0.09 1.95 0.75
N ALA A 44 0.61 1.11 1.65
CA ALA A 44 0.95 -0.28 1.31
C ALA A 44 -0.30 -1.09 0.91
N GLY A 45 -1.41 -0.91 1.63
CA GLY A 45 -2.69 -1.52 1.29
C GLY A 45 -3.27 -1.01 -0.03
N VAL A 46 -3.16 0.29 -0.32
CA VAL A 46 -3.60 0.88 -1.59
C VAL A 46 -2.84 0.28 -2.78
N ARG A 47 -1.52 0.09 -2.66
CA ARG A 47 -0.70 -0.58 -3.69
C ARG A 47 -1.22 -1.98 -4.00
N VAL A 48 -1.38 -2.81 -2.97
CA VAL A 48 -1.84 -4.19 -3.13
C VAL A 48 -3.26 -4.21 -3.70
N ALA A 49 -4.16 -3.39 -3.17
CA ALA A 49 -5.53 -3.27 -3.66
C ALA A 49 -5.60 -2.84 -5.13
N ALA A 50 -4.83 -1.83 -5.53
CA ALA A 50 -4.76 -1.37 -6.91
C ALA A 50 -4.24 -2.48 -7.84
N LEU A 51 -3.24 -3.26 -7.42
CA LEU A 51 -2.71 -4.39 -8.20
C LEU A 51 -3.69 -5.57 -8.31
N LEU A 52 -4.54 -5.78 -7.30
CA LEU A 52 -5.61 -6.77 -7.32
C LEU A 52 -6.77 -6.34 -8.23
N LEU A 53 -7.20 -5.08 -8.11
CA LEU A 53 -8.27 -4.48 -8.93
C LEU A 53 -7.88 -4.37 -10.40
N CYS A 54 -6.61 -4.01 -10.67
CA CYS A 54 -6.16 -3.76 -12.03
C CYS A 54 -5.63 -5.05 -12.70
N PRO A 55 -6.01 -5.32 -13.96
CA PRO A 55 -5.39 -6.40 -14.73
C PRO A 55 -3.89 -6.09 -14.96
N PRO A 56 -3.01 -7.11 -15.09
CA PRO A 56 -1.55 -6.93 -15.19
C PRO A 56 -1.08 -5.97 -16.29
N ARG A 57 -1.87 -5.85 -17.35
CA ARG A 57 -1.66 -4.91 -18.48
C ARG A 57 -1.69 -3.43 -18.07
N LEU A 58 -2.37 -3.06 -16.97
CA LEU A 58 -2.46 -1.68 -16.48
C LEU A 58 -1.41 -1.35 -15.41
N TRP A 59 -0.64 -2.34 -14.94
CA TRP A 59 0.36 -2.13 -13.89
C TRP A 59 1.47 -1.12 -14.25
N PRO A 60 1.91 -0.97 -15.52
CA PRO A 60 2.84 0.10 -15.89
C PRO A 60 2.30 1.51 -15.61
N TYR A 61 0.98 1.73 -15.70
CA TYR A 61 0.38 3.04 -15.37
C TYR A 61 0.35 3.28 -13.85
N LEU A 62 0.15 2.22 -13.06
CA LEU A 62 0.27 2.30 -11.60
C LEU A 62 1.70 2.63 -11.17
N LEU A 63 2.70 2.04 -11.84
CA LEU A 63 4.12 2.41 -11.66
C LEU A 63 4.35 3.90 -11.91
N LEU A 64 3.78 4.44 -12.98
CA LEU A 64 3.92 5.85 -13.32
C LEU A 64 3.27 6.76 -12.27
N GLY A 65 2.07 6.41 -11.79
CA GLY A 65 1.40 7.12 -10.69
C GLY A 65 2.19 7.06 -9.37
N GLU A 66 2.79 5.91 -9.07
CA GLU A 66 3.63 5.73 -7.89
C GLU A 66 4.91 6.59 -7.97
N TYR A 67 5.55 6.65 -9.14
CA TYR A 67 6.71 7.51 -9.33
C TYR A 67 6.35 8.99 -9.22
N ALA A 68 5.19 9.41 -9.74
CA ALA A 68 4.70 10.78 -9.55
C ALA A 68 4.45 11.10 -8.07
N TYR A 69 3.82 10.18 -7.34
CA TYR A 69 3.60 10.30 -5.89
C TYR A 69 4.92 10.37 -5.10
N PHE A 70 5.87 9.48 -5.41
CA PHE A 70 7.18 9.50 -4.77
C PHE A 70 8.00 10.72 -5.13
N ALA A 71 7.92 11.23 -6.36
CA ALA A 71 8.57 12.48 -6.73
C ALA A 71 8.06 13.61 -5.85
N HIS A 72 6.73 13.79 -5.74
CA HIS A 72 6.16 14.84 -4.91
C HIS A 72 6.59 14.75 -3.44
N MET A 73 6.62 13.54 -2.86
CA MET A 73 7.05 13.37 -1.47
C MET A 73 8.55 13.44 -1.25
N ARG A 74 9.37 12.92 -2.16
CA ARG A 74 10.81 12.73 -1.93
C ARG A 74 11.66 13.86 -2.51
N ILE A 75 11.15 14.65 -3.43
CA ILE A 75 11.83 15.88 -3.92
C ILE A 75 12.26 16.79 -2.76
N PRO A 76 11.40 17.15 -1.78
CA PRO A 76 11.84 17.99 -0.65
C PRO A 76 12.86 17.29 0.28
N LEU A 77 12.96 15.96 0.21
CA LEU A 77 13.90 15.16 0.98
C LEU A 77 15.23 14.90 0.24
N LEU A 78 15.34 15.31 -1.03
CA LEU A 78 16.56 15.13 -1.84
C LEU A 78 17.78 15.77 -1.18
N GLY A 79 17.63 16.98 -0.64
CA GLY A 79 18.72 17.70 0.02
C GLY A 79 19.19 17.03 1.31
N LYS A 80 18.34 16.24 1.96
CA LYS A 80 18.67 15.55 3.20
C LYS A 80 19.22 14.15 2.94
N TYR A 81 18.57 13.32 2.11
CA TYR A 81 18.87 11.89 1.99
C TYR A 81 19.65 11.49 0.73
N GLY A 82 19.84 12.44 -0.20
CA GLY A 82 20.54 12.20 -1.45
C GLY A 82 19.69 11.51 -2.52
N LEU A 83 20.03 11.77 -3.78
CA LEU A 83 19.30 11.30 -4.95
C LEU A 83 19.36 9.76 -5.10
N THR A 84 20.46 9.13 -4.70
CA THR A 84 20.63 7.67 -4.73
C THR A 84 19.60 6.94 -3.88
N TRP A 85 19.35 7.40 -2.64
CA TRP A 85 18.33 6.80 -1.77
C TRP A 85 16.93 6.96 -2.36
N VAL A 86 16.62 8.14 -2.89
CA VAL A 86 15.31 8.44 -3.49
C VAL A 86 15.04 7.51 -4.67
N ILE A 87 16.01 7.32 -5.56
CA ILE A 87 15.87 6.46 -6.74
C ILE A 87 15.79 4.99 -6.34
N LEU A 88 16.75 4.49 -5.56
CA LEU A 88 16.82 3.06 -5.21
C LEU A 88 15.55 2.64 -4.46
N SER A 89 15.18 3.38 -3.42
CA SER A 89 13.99 3.06 -2.60
C SER A 89 12.67 3.24 -3.35
N SER A 90 12.64 3.92 -4.51
CA SER A 90 11.42 4.08 -5.33
C SER A 90 11.34 3.02 -6.41
N VAL A 91 12.45 2.74 -7.09
CA VAL A 91 12.50 1.85 -8.25
C VAL A 91 12.31 0.40 -7.84
N PHE A 92 12.84 -0.04 -6.69
CA PHE A 92 12.76 -1.45 -6.29
C PHE A 92 11.46 -1.83 -5.57
N LEU A 93 10.79 -0.86 -4.94
CA LEU A 93 9.71 -1.12 -4.01
C LEU A 93 8.43 -1.61 -4.72
N LEU A 94 8.00 -0.90 -5.77
CA LEU A 94 6.75 -1.26 -6.47
C LEU A 94 6.88 -2.52 -7.35
N PRO A 95 7.96 -2.74 -8.11
CA PRO A 95 8.15 -3.97 -8.87
C PRO A 95 8.21 -5.23 -7.99
N ALA A 96 8.79 -5.13 -6.79
CA ALA A 96 8.80 -6.23 -5.83
C ALA A 96 7.36 -6.59 -5.39
N VAL A 97 6.56 -5.59 -5.02
CA VAL A 97 5.14 -5.79 -4.65
C VAL A 97 4.35 -6.38 -5.82
N MET A 98 4.57 -5.88 -7.05
CA MET A 98 3.94 -6.40 -8.26
C MET A 98 4.24 -7.88 -8.49
N LEU A 99 5.51 -8.30 -8.28
CA LEU A 99 5.92 -9.69 -8.42
C LEU A 99 5.22 -10.56 -7.36
N ILE A 100 5.21 -10.14 -6.10
CA ILE A 100 4.56 -10.87 -5.00
C ILE A 100 3.08 -11.07 -5.30
N VAL A 101 2.37 -10.00 -5.65
CA VAL A 101 0.94 -10.07 -6.00
C VAL A 101 0.73 -10.99 -7.21
N ARG A 102 1.59 -10.90 -8.24
CA ARG A 102 1.48 -11.77 -9.43
C ARG A 102 1.62 -13.24 -9.09
N LEU A 103 2.59 -13.60 -8.26
CA LEU A 103 2.84 -14.98 -7.84
C LEU A 103 1.67 -15.52 -7.00
N HIS A 104 1.12 -14.69 -6.10
CA HIS A 104 0.05 -15.09 -5.20
C HIS A 104 -1.36 -14.98 -5.81
N ARG A 105 -1.53 -14.43 -7.03
CA ARG A 105 -2.82 -14.41 -7.73
C ARG A 105 -3.41 -15.81 -7.93
N GLN A 106 -2.57 -16.82 -8.18
CA GLN A 106 -3.04 -18.21 -8.29
C GLN A 106 -3.52 -18.78 -6.95
N LEU A 107 -2.85 -18.43 -5.86
CA LEU A 107 -3.26 -18.82 -4.51
C LEU A 107 -4.59 -18.15 -4.14
N LEU A 108 -4.76 -16.87 -4.49
CA LEU A 108 -5.99 -16.11 -4.25
C LEU A 108 -7.22 -16.69 -4.97
N ALA A 109 -7.00 -17.29 -6.15
CA ALA A 109 -8.02 -17.98 -6.92
C ALA A 109 -8.45 -19.30 -6.26
N ARG A 110 -7.55 -19.98 -5.53
CA ARG A 110 -7.86 -21.21 -4.79
C ARG A 110 -8.43 -20.93 -3.40
N THR A 111 -7.79 -20.05 -2.64
CA THR A 111 -8.10 -19.74 -1.25
C THR A 111 -7.94 -18.24 -0.99
N THR A 112 -9.06 -17.51 -0.98
CA THR A 112 -9.04 -16.04 -0.91
C THR A 112 -8.45 -15.53 0.41
N ILE A 113 -8.82 -16.11 1.55
CA ILE A 113 -8.31 -15.69 2.87
C ILE A 113 -6.81 -15.93 2.98
N VAL A 114 -6.35 -17.15 2.69
CA VAL A 114 -4.93 -17.52 2.77
C VAL A 114 -4.11 -16.72 1.76
N GLY A 115 -4.65 -16.47 0.56
CA GLY A 115 -4.01 -15.64 -0.46
C GLY A 115 -3.82 -14.19 -0.01
N VAL A 116 -4.81 -13.57 0.63
CA VAL A 116 -4.69 -12.20 1.17
C VAL A 116 -3.65 -12.14 2.28
N ILE A 117 -3.69 -13.09 3.22
CA ILE A 117 -2.73 -13.14 4.33
C ILE A 117 -1.30 -13.35 3.80
N ALA A 118 -1.10 -14.27 2.87
CA ALA A 118 0.20 -14.52 2.27
C ALA A 118 0.73 -13.28 1.53
N ILE A 119 -0.12 -12.61 0.73
CA ILE A 119 0.26 -11.35 0.07
C ILE A 119 0.64 -10.30 1.10
N ALA A 120 -0.15 -10.13 2.17
CA ALA A 120 0.12 -9.14 3.21
C ALA A 120 1.45 -9.41 3.92
N VAL A 121 1.70 -10.64 4.35
CA VAL A 121 2.95 -11.04 5.03
C VAL A 121 4.15 -10.87 4.11
N CYS A 122 4.10 -11.43 2.90
CA CYS A 122 5.22 -11.35 1.95
C CYS A 122 5.52 -9.91 1.54
N THR A 123 4.48 -9.12 1.26
CA THR A 123 4.64 -7.72 0.86
C THR A 123 5.23 -6.90 2.00
N ALA A 124 4.68 -7.01 3.21
CA ALA A 124 5.19 -6.30 4.38
C ALA A 124 6.65 -6.68 4.67
N ALA A 125 6.99 -7.96 4.66
CA ALA A 125 8.36 -8.43 4.90
C ALA A 125 9.34 -7.89 3.85
N VAL A 126 9.02 -7.99 2.56
CA VAL A 126 9.91 -7.57 1.48
C VAL A 126 10.05 -6.05 1.43
N VAL A 127 8.95 -5.30 1.59
CA VAL A 127 9.01 -3.82 1.60
C VAL A 127 9.80 -3.32 2.81
N SER A 128 9.59 -3.90 3.98
CA SER A 128 10.37 -3.58 5.19
C SER A 128 11.86 -3.87 4.96
N LEU A 129 12.19 -5.06 4.46
CA LEU A 129 13.57 -5.46 4.25
C LEU A 129 14.28 -4.59 3.22
N LEU A 130 13.62 -4.25 2.10
CA LEU A 130 14.15 -3.35 1.10
C LEU A 130 14.38 -1.96 1.66
N ASN A 131 13.39 -1.38 2.36
CA ASN A 131 13.51 -0.01 2.84
C ASN A 131 14.57 0.11 3.95
N ILE A 132 14.63 -0.86 4.86
CA ILE A 132 15.62 -0.90 5.94
C ILE A 132 17.00 -1.23 5.39
N GLY A 133 17.11 -2.18 4.46
CA GLY A 133 18.37 -2.55 3.82
C GLY A 133 18.98 -1.41 3.04
N ILE A 134 18.20 -0.74 2.19
CA ILE A 134 18.65 0.43 1.41
C ILE A 134 19.05 1.57 2.35
N SER A 135 18.26 1.83 3.40
CA SER A 135 18.57 2.89 4.37
C SER A 135 19.82 2.58 5.19
N SER A 136 20.03 1.32 5.59
CA SER A 136 21.21 0.91 6.37
C SER A 136 22.50 0.87 5.52
N LEU A 137 22.39 0.65 4.21
CA LEU A 137 23.54 0.65 3.30
C LEU A 137 23.99 2.06 2.93
N LEU A 138 23.04 2.99 2.78
CA LEU A 138 23.32 4.35 2.34
C LEU A 138 23.64 5.30 3.51
N TRP A 139 23.16 5.01 4.72
CA TRP A 139 23.27 5.88 5.88
C TRP A 139 23.69 5.09 7.13
N PRO A 140 24.62 5.62 7.94
CA PRO A 140 24.91 5.04 9.26
C PRO A 140 23.63 5.03 10.10
N PRO A 141 23.35 3.94 10.84
CA PRO A 141 22.16 3.88 11.66
C PRO A 141 22.23 4.92 12.79
N LEU A 142 21.45 6.00 12.71
CA LEU A 142 21.04 6.75 13.89
C LEU A 142 20.03 5.85 14.62
N ARG A 143 20.49 5.00 15.55
CA ARG A 143 19.60 4.10 16.29
C ARG A 143 19.80 4.22 17.79
N GLU A 144 18.78 4.77 18.45
CA GLU A 144 18.56 4.60 19.90
C GLU A 144 17.67 3.37 20.20
N GLU A 145 16.95 2.84 19.20
CA GLU A 145 16.07 1.66 19.36
C GLU A 145 16.65 0.36 18.78
N SER A 146 16.21 -0.77 19.36
CA SER A 146 16.55 -2.12 18.89
C SER A 146 16.12 -2.34 17.43
N PHE A 147 17.03 -2.91 16.64
CA PHE A 147 16.80 -3.24 15.22
C PHE A 147 15.50 -4.03 15.01
N VAL A 148 15.23 -5.00 15.89
CA VAL A 148 14.08 -5.90 15.79
C VAL A 148 12.77 -5.13 15.99
N THR A 149 12.72 -4.22 16.97
CA THR A 149 11.54 -3.40 17.26
C THR A 149 11.20 -2.51 16.08
N TYR A 150 12.21 -1.90 15.45
CA TYR A 150 12.03 -1.05 14.29
C TYR A 150 11.50 -1.83 13.07
N VAL A 151 12.10 -2.99 12.77
CA VAL A 151 11.65 -3.87 11.68
C VAL A 151 10.22 -4.33 11.91
N LEU A 152 9.91 -4.76 13.14
CA LEU A 152 8.59 -5.28 13.47
C LEU A 152 7.52 -4.19 13.39
N ARG A 153 7.79 -2.98 13.89
CA ARG A 153 6.85 -1.85 13.80
C ARG A 153 6.57 -1.47 12.35
N TYR A 154 7.60 -1.43 11.51
CA TYR A 154 7.47 -1.11 10.09
C TYR A 154 6.69 -2.22 9.35
N ALA A 155 7.03 -3.48 9.56
CA ALA A 155 6.37 -4.62 8.93
C ALA A 155 4.91 -4.77 9.39
N LEU A 156 4.62 -4.56 10.68
CA LEU A 156 3.26 -4.61 11.21
C LEU A 156 2.41 -3.49 10.60
N GLY A 157 2.94 -2.28 10.46
CA GLY A 157 2.19 -1.17 9.84
C GLY A 157 1.81 -1.44 8.40
N ASP A 158 2.74 -1.98 7.59
CA ASP A 158 2.47 -2.40 6.22
C ASP A 158 1.47 -3.57 6.18
N PHE A 159 1.63 -4.56 7.06
CA PHE A 159 0.78 -5.74 7.14
C PHE A 159 -0.68 -5.37 7.47
N ILE A 160 -0.89 -4.56 8.50
CA ILE A 160 -2.22 -4.13 8.92
C ILE A 160 -2.85 -3.24 7.83
N GLY A 161 -2.07 -2.35 7.21
CA GLY A 161 -2.53 -1.53 6.07
C GLY A 161 -3.04 -2.39 4.91
N ILE A 162 -2.33 -3.46 4.57
CA ILE A 162 -2.75 -4.39 3.53
C ILE A 162 -3.98 -5.19 3.94
N LEU A 163 -4.03 -5.71 5.17
CA LEU A 163 -5.20 -6.45 5.66
C LEU A 163 -6.48 -5.62 5.74
N VAL A 164 -6.37 -4.30 5.91
CA VAL A 164 -7.56 -3.44 5.88
C VAL A 164 -8.03 -3.25 4.44
N ILE A 165 -7.14 -2.86 3.51
CA ILE A 165 -7.58 -2.41 2.18
C ILE A 165 -7.74 -3.57 1.18
N ALA A 166 -6.89 -4.59 1.22
CA ALA A 166 -6.91 -5.70 0.27
C ALA A 166 -8.22 -6.50 0.25
N PRO A 167 -8.81 -6.92 1.40
CA PRO A 167 -10.09 -7.63 1.36
C PRO A 167 -11.25 -6.73 0.93
N LEU A 168 -11.24 -5.43 1.24
CA LEU A 168 -12.23 -4.49 0.71
C LEU A 168 -12.18 -4.43 -0.83
N ALA A 169 -10.97 -4.42 -1.40
CA ALA A 169 -10.80 -4.46 -2.84
C ALA A 169 -11.34 -5.76 -3.46
N LEU A 170 -11.14 -6.91 -2.80
CA LEU A 170 -11.67 -8.19 -3.27
C LEU A 170 -13.19 -8.28 -3.17
N LEU A 171 -13.76 -7.74 -2.09
CA LEU A 171 -15.21 -7.63 -1.93
C LEU A 171 -15.81 -6.79 -3.06
N TRP A 172 -15.13 -5.70 -3.44
CA TRP A 172 -15.57 -4.87 -4.57
C TRP A 172 -15.50 -5.62 -5.91
N ILE A 173 -14.45 -6.42 -6.14
CA ILE A 173 -14.31 -7.23 -7.36
C ILE A 173 -15.42 -8.28 -7.46
N ARG A 174 -15.78 -8.91 -6.33
CA ARG A 174 -16.79 -9.98 -6.27
C ARG A 174 -18.21 -9.49 -5.97
N ARG A 175 -18.44 -8.17 -5.99
CA ARG A 175 -19.73 -7.57 -5.64
C ARG A 175 -20.91 -8.11 -6.47
N ASP A 176 -20.64 -8.54 -7.70
CA ASP A 176 -21.66 -9.04 -8.63
C ASP A 176 -21.95 -10.55 -8.42
N GLU A 177 -21.06 -11.28 -7.75
CA GLU A 177 -21.23 -12.71 -7.43
C GLU A 177 -22.14 -12.90 -6.19
N GLU A 178 -22.18 -11.91 -5.31
CA GLU A 178 -22.89 -11.97 -4.05
C GLU A 178 -24.19 -11.14 -4.12
N ARG A 179 -25.36 -11.80 -4.14
CA ARG A 179 -26.64 -11.09 -4.02
C ARG A 179 -26.77 -10.55 -2.60
N TRP A 180 -26.40 -9.29 -2.43
CA TRP A 180 -26.54 -8.56 -1.17
C TRP A 180 -28.01 -8.57 -0.72
N THR A 181 -28.32 -9.47 0.20
CA THR A 181 -29.64 -9.55 0.81
C THR A 181 -29.81 -8.35 1.72
N ARG A 182 -31.02 -7.76 1.80
CA ARG A 182 -31.31 -6.56 2.63
C ARG A 182 -30.82 -6.70 4.09
N LYS A 183 -30.81 -7.93 4.62
CA LYS A 183 -30.30 -8.30 5.95
C LYS A 183 -28.76 -8.23 6.07
N ALA A 184 -28.01 -8.47 5.00
CA ALA A 184 -26.55 -8.34 4.98
C ALA A 184 -26.14 -6.86 4.96
N ILE A 185 -26.88 -6.02 4.21
CA ILE A 185 -26.71 -4.56 4.22
C ILE A 185 -26.97 -3.99 5.62
N SER A 186 -28.06 -4.40 6.27
CA SER A 186 -28.36 -3.91 7.62
C SER A 186 -27.31 -4.33 8.64
N LYS A 187 -26.83 -5.58 8.59
CA LYS A 187 -25.79 -6.07 9.51
C LYS A 187 -24.45 -5.36 9.30
N THR A 188 -24.05 -5.10 8.06
CA THR A 188 -22.83 -4.34 7.75
C THR A 188 -22.95 -2.88 8.17
N ALA A 189 -24.10 -2.23 7.92
CA ALA A 189 -24.35 -0.87 8.37
C ALA A 189 -24.32 -0.75 9.91
N ILE A 190 -24.92 -1.72 10.63
CA ILE A 190 -24.89 -1.77 12.09
C ILE A 190 -23.46 -1.97 12.60
N ALA A 191 -22.70 -2.89 12.01
CA ALA A 191 -21.30 -3.13 12.38
C ALA A 191 -20.43 -1.88 12.16
N LEU A 192 -20.61 -1.20 11.02
CA LEU A 192 -19.93 0.06 10.73
C LEU A 192 -20.30 1.18 11.70
N ALA A 193 -21.58 1.31 12.05
CA ALA A 193 -22.06 2.28 13.03
C ALA A 193 -21.48 2.01 14.43
N LEU A 194 -21.43 0.74 14.85
CA LEU A 194 -20.80 0.33 16.11
C LEU A 194 -19.30 0.59 16.11
N MET A 195 -18.59 0.25 15.03
CA MET A 195 -17.16 0.54 14.90
C MET A 195 -16.88 2.06 14.96
N LEU A 196 -17.71 2.87 14.30
CA LEU A 196 -17.59 4.32 14.33
C LEU A 196 -17.86 4.86 15.74
N LEU A 197 -18.90 4.35 16.41
CA LEU A 197 -19.26 4.74 17.77
C LEU A 197 -18.16 4.37 18.77
N ILE A 198 -17.59 3.17 18.67
CA ILE A 198 -16.42 2.76 19.48
C ILE A 198 -15.22 3.66 19.17
N GLY A 199 -14.97 3.97 17.89
CA GLY A 199 -13.90 4.89 17.49
C GLY A 199 -14.05 6.28 18.11
N LEU A 200 -15.26 6.85 18.07
CA LEU A 200 -15.61 8.14 18.69
C LEU A 200 -15.53 8.12 20.22
N LEU A 201 -15.84 6.99 20.85
CA LEU A 201 -15.74 6.79 22.29
C LEU A 201 -14.29 6.63 22.75
N VAL A 202 -13.44 6.03 21.92
CA VAL A 202 -12.02 5.75 22.22
C VAL A 202 -11.11 6.92 21.83
N THR A 203 -11.50 7.80 20.91
CA THR A 203 -10.74 9.03 20.66
C THR A 203 -10.64 9.82 21.95
N PRO A 204 -9.44 9.95 22.57
CA PRO A 204 -9.29 10.85 23.69
C PRO A 204 -9.54 12.25 23.14
N VAL A 205 -10.67 12.84 23.51
CA VAL A 205 -10.87 14.28 23.42
C VAL A 205 -9.76 14.87 24.29
N LEU A 206 -8.63 15.21 23.68
CA LEU A 206 -7.65 16.10 24.28
C LEU A 206 -8.43 17.37 24.65
N PRO A 207 -8.58 17.70 25.95
CA PRO A 207 -9.14 18.99 26.30
C PRO A 207 -8.14 20.04 25.83
N ALA A 208 -8.52 20.76 24.79
CA ALA A 208 -7.88 22.01 24.41
C ALA A 208 -8.15 23.04 25.52
N ALA A 209 -7.34 23.06 26.57
CA ALA A 209 -7.16 24.23 27.44
C ALA A 209 -6.14 23.94 28.55
N ALA A 210 -4.93 24.48 28.40
CA ALA A 210 -4.22 25.22 29.45
C ALA A 210 -2.84 25.61 28.91
N VAL A 211 -2.78 26.75 28.21
CA VAL A 211 -1.54 27.54 28.15
C VAL A 211 -1.47 28.26 29.49
N PRO A 212 -0.51 27.97 30.40
CA PRO A 212 -0.30 28.83 31.54
C PRO A 212 0.47 30.07 31.04
N THR A 213 -0.23 31.20 30.93
CA THR A 213 0.42 32.50 31.03
C THR A 213 0.64 32.79 32.51
N GLY A 214 1.88 32.60 32.95
CA GLY A 214 2.40 33.03 34.26
C GLY A 214 3.86 33.41 34.09
#